data_AF-A0A101TKI3-F1
#
_entry.id   AF-A0A101TKI3-F1
#
_cell.length_a   1.000
_cell.length_b   1.000
_cell.length_c   1.000
_cell.angle_alpha   90.00
_cell.angle_beta   90.00
_cell.angle_gamma   90.00
#
_symmetry.space_group_name_H-M   'P 1'
#
loop_
_entity.id
_entity.type
_entity.pdbx_description
1 polymer ?
#
loop_
_entity_poly.entity_id
_entity_poly.type
_entity_poly.pdbx_seq_one_letter_code
_entity_poly.pdbx_strand_id
1 'polypeptide(L)'
;MRRGRISAVVSARSPAPTGAGGGLLPARDLAAAWFLVVLIAVPAWALTTSQAGDMGVEPGTMGLALPLFLLLWVTMMAAMMLPSMAPVAITWVRGIGRRSSGWTRTVRTVEFVGGYLLVWAVFGLLVYAALALTGGLLDDHADAGRWIGAVAFLLAGLYQLGPLKYVCLRHCRDPMGHLVRYAGFRQPARDLRVGVHHGAYCVGCCAGLMVVLIPLGVMNVAAMAALAVVIFVEKLWSRGPALGRVVGVAFLVLAVLAPFQDWLLPGLRGSMPAMDDM
;
A
#
# COMPACT_ATOMS: atom_id res chain seq x y z
N MET A 1 -28.76 -53.50 51.84
CA MET A 1 -28.22 -52.89 50.60
C MET A 1 -28.42 -51.37 50.62
N ARG A 2 -27.38 -50.58 50.90
CA ARG A 2 -27.36 -49.13 50.58
C ARG A 2 -25.90 -48.64 50.60
N ARG A 3 -25.29 -48.51 49.42
CA ARG A 3 -23.93 -47.99 49.21
C ARG A 3 -23.95 -46.47 49.42
N GLY A 4 -23.27 -45.98 50.45
CA GLY A 4 -22.93 -44.56 50.59
C GLY A 4 -21.73 -44.22 49.70
N ARG A 5 -21.92 -43.35 48.71
CA ARG A 5 -20.83 -42.85 47.85
C ARG A 5 -19.96 -41.89 48.65
N ILE A 6 -18.66 -42.18 48.71
CA ILE A 6 -17.63 -41.25 49.15
C ILE A 6 -17.52 -40.16 48.07
N SER A 7 -17.84 -38.91 48.42
CA SER A 7 -17.56 -37.75 47.56
C SER A 7 -16.05 -37.52 47.50
N ALA A 8 -15.43 -37.89 46.39
CA ALA A 8 -14.08 -37.44 46.08
C ALA A 8 -14.13 -35.94 45.76
N VAL A 9 -13.55 -35.12 46.65
CA VAL A 9 -13.26 -33.72 46.37
C VAL A 9 -12.20 -33.71 45.26
N VAL A 10 -12.62 -33.46 44.03
CA VAL A 10 -11.72 -33.16 42.92
C VAL A 10 -11.03 -31.84 43.26
N SER A 11 -9.76 -31.92 43.66
CA SER A 11 -8.87 -30.77 43.77
C SER A 11 -8.76 -30.13 42.38
N ALA A 12 -9.55 -29.09 42.13
CA ALA A 12 -9.44 -28.27 40.93
C ALA A 12 -8.07 -27.60 40.93
N ARG A 13 -7.15 -28.17 40.16
CA ARG A 13 -5.84 -27.59 39.91
C ARG A 13 -6.09 -26.30 39.11
N SER A 14 -5.87 -25.15 39.72
CA SER A 14 -5.94 -23.87 39.02
C SER A 14 -5.07 -23.94 37.76
N PRO A 15 -5.56 -23.57 36.57
CA PRO A 15 -4.70 -23.48 35.41
C PRO A 15 -3.63 -22.43 35.71
N ALA A 16 -2.37 -22.86 35.69
CA ALA A 16 -1.23 -21.97 35.84
C ALA A 16 -1.35 -20.85 34.80
N PRO A 17 -1.05 -19.58 35.14
CA PRO A 17 -0.99 -18.52 34.17
C PRO A 17 0.07 -18.91 33.15
N THR A 18 -0.34 -19.14 31.90
CA THR A 18 0.57 -19.36 30.78
C THR A 18 1.39 -18.09 30.62
N GLY A 19 2.59 -18.11 31.18
CA GLY A 19 3.55 -17.04 31.10
C GLY A 19 3.83 -16.66 29.65
N ALA A 20 3.82 -15.35 29.41
CA ALA A 20 4.73 -14.65 28.50
C ALA A 20 5.07 -15.39 27.18
N GLY A 21 4.07 -15.66 26.35
CA GLY A 21 4.24 -16.19 24.99
C GLY A 21 4.29 -15.13 23.90
N GLY A 22 4.64 -13.87 24.22
CA GLY A 22 4.88 -12.82 23.24
C GLY A 22 6.27 -12.95 22.62
N GLY A 23 6.56 -14.09 21.99
CA GLY A 23 7.87 -14.35 21.40
C GLY A 23 8.15 -13.35 20.27
N LEU A 24 8.93 -12.30 20.57
CA LEU A 24 9.62 -11.50 19.56
C LEU A 24 10.31 -12.46 18.60
N LEU A 25 10.05 -12.29 17.30
CA LEU A 25 10.62 -13.14 16.26
C LEU A 25 12.15 -13.10 16.37
N PRO A 26 12.86 -14.25 16.25
CA PRO A 26 14.32 -14.26 16.27
C PRO A 26 14.88 -13.27 15.24
N ALA A 27 15.85 -12.44 15.64
CA ALA A 27 16.40 -11.39 14.79
C ALA A 27 16.89 -11.90 13.42
N ARG A 28 17.46 -13.10 13.39
CA ARG A 28 17.90 -13.80 12.16
C ARG A 28 16.75 -14.05 11.18
N ASP A 29 15.58 -14.43 11.68
CA ASP A 29 14.44 -14.74 10.84
C ASP A 29 13.89 -13.44 10.26
N LEU A 30 13.80 -12.40 11.09
CA LEU A 30 13.40 -11.05 10.66
C LEU A 30 14.34 -10.52 9.58
N ALA A 31 15.66 -10.66 9.77
CA ALA A 31 16.66 -10.26 8.79
C ALA A 31 16.51 -11.01 7.46
N ALA A 32 16.36 -12.34 7.48
CA ALA A 32 16.17 -13.13 6.26
C ALA A 32 14.88 -12.73 5.51
N ALA A 33 13.83 -12.39 6.25
CA ALA A 33 12.56 -12.04 5.64
C ALA A 33 12.55 -10.61 5.07
N TRP A 34 13.21 -9.66 5.74
CA TRP A 34 13.50 -8.34 5.17
C TRP A 34 14.43 -8.42 3.96
N PHE A 35 15.41 -9.32 3.98
CA PHE A 35 16.29 -9.56 2.83
C PHE A 35 15.49 -10.02 1.60
N LEU A 36 14.52 -10.94 1.76
CA LEU A 36 13.62 -11.34 0.66
C LEU A 36 12.78 -10.18 0.12
N VAL A 37 12.29 -9.31 1.00
CA VAL A 37 11.55 -8.10 0.59
C VAL A 37 12.45 -7.17 -0.22
N VAL A 38 13.69 -6.96 0.22
CA VAL A 38 14.69 -6.13 -0.50
C VAL A 38 15.03 -6.75 -1.85
N LEU A 39 15.22 -8.08 -1.93
CA LEU A 39 15.49 -8.80 -3.17
C LEU A 39 14.38 -8.66 -4.22
N ILE A 40 13.13 -8.42 -3.80
CA ILE A 40 12.01 -8.16 -4.72
C ILE A 40 11.89 -6.66 -5.00
N ALA A 41 12.00 -5.83 -3.98
CA ALA A 41 11.77 -4.39 -4.08
C ALA A 41 12.86 -3.67 -4.90
N VAL A 42 14.13 -4.07 -4.77
CA VAL A 42 15.24 -3.42 -5.49
C VAL A 42 15.12 -3.61 -7.01
N PRO A 43 14.94 -4.84 -7.54
CA PRO A 43 14.68 -5.02 -8.97
C PRO A 43 13.41 -4.31 -9.44
N ALA A 44 12.34 -4.33 -8.65
CA ALA A 44 11.09 -3.63 -8.99
C ALA A 44 11.31 -2.11 -9.08
N TRP A 45 12.08 -1.52 -8.16
CA TRP A 45 12.49 -0.11 -8.24
C TRP A 45 13.36 0.16 -9.47
N ALA A 46 14.37 -0.67 -9.74
CA ALA A 46 15.23 -0.50 -10.91
C ALA A 46 14.43 -0.48 -12.23
N LEU A 47 13.50 -1.44 -12.39
CA LEU A 47 12.60 -1.49 -13.54
C LEU A 47 11.67 -0.27 -13.58
N THR A 48 11.13 0.15 -12.44
CA THR A 48 10.24 1.32 -12.37
C THR A 48 10.99 2.60 -12.75
N THR A 49 12.24 2.76 -12.29
CA THR A 49 13.07 3.93 -12.61
C THR A 49 13.52 3.97 -14.06
N SER A 50 13.82 2.82 -14.67
CA SER A 50 14.16 2.78 -16.10
C SER A 50 12.96 3.19 -16.95
N GLN A 51 11.78 2.63 -16.67
CA GLN A 51 10.54 2.95 -17.38
C GLN A 51 10.14 4.42 -17.22
N ALA A 52 10.33 4.99 -16.02
CA ALA A 52 10.07 6.40 -15.78
C ALA A 52 11.06 7.33 -16.51
N GLY A 53 12.32 6.93 -16.66
CA GLY A 53 13.33 7.67 -17.43
C GLY A 53 12.99 7.74 -18.92
N ASP A 54 12.44 6.67 -19.47
CA ASP A 54 12.08 6.58 -20.89
C ASP A 54 10.80 7.38 -21.22
N MET A 55 9.85 7.49 -20.29
CA MET A 55 8.53 8.14 -20.50
C MET A 55 8.49 9.61 -20.08
N GLY A 56 9.38 10.04 -19.19
CA GLY A 56 9.34 11.39 -18.64
C GLY A 56 8.13 11.64 -17.70
N VAL A 57 7.92 12.91 -17.35
CA VAL A 57 6.79 13.34 -16.50
C VAL A 57 5.75 14.00 -17.40
N GLU A 58 4.87 13.18 -17.98
CA GLU A 58 3.79 13.63 -18.86
C GLU A 58 2.42 13.64 -18.15
N PRO A 59 1.50 14.54 -18.55
CA PRO A 59 0.13 14.50 -18.07
C PRO A 59 -0.66 13.27 -18.51
N GLY A 60 -1.73 12.98 -17.76
CA GLY A 60 -2.70 11.94 -18.12
C GLY A 60 -2.14 10.52 -18.00
N THR A 61 -2.53 9.63 -18.91
CA THR A 61 -2.14 8.20 -18.90
C THR A 61 -0.78 7.94 -19.57
N MET A 62 0.00 8.99 -19.85
CA MET A 62 1.27 8.94 -20.61
C MET A 62 1.09 8.36 -22.03
N GLY A 63 -0.10 8.57 -22.63
CA GLY A 63 -0.46 7.99 -23.92
C GLY A 63 -0.59 6.45 -23.94
N LEU A 64 -0.48 5.78 -22.80
CA LEU A 64 -0.50 4.32 -22.73
C LEU A 64 -1.92 3.78 -22.73
N ALA A 65 -2.11 2.66 -23.44
CA ALA A 65 -3.32 1.86 -23.33
C ALA A 65 -3.41 1.18 -21.95
N LEU A 66 -4.64 0.95 -21.50
CA LEU A 66 -4.97 0.38 -20.18
C LEU A 66 -4.12 -0.86 -19.79
N PRO A 67 -3.90 -1.88 -20.64
CA PRO A 67 -3.14 -3.07 -20.22
C PRO A 67 -1.68 -2.76 -19.88
N LEU A 68 -1.03 -1.90 -20.67
CA LEU A 68 0.36 -1.52 -20.45
C LEU A 68 0.48 -0.60 -19.24
N PHE A 69 -0.45 0.36 -19.08
CA PHE A 69 -0.53 1.18 -17.88
C PHE A 69 -0.66 0.32 -16.61
N LEU A 70 -1.54 -0.69 -16.61
CA LEU A 70 -1.72 -1.57 -15.46
C LEU A 70 -0.47 -2.38 -15.14
N LEU A 71 0.26 -2.85 -16.16
CA LEU A 71 1.52 -3.56 -15.96
C LEU A 71 2.54 -2.68 -15.22
N LEU A 72 2.71 -1.44 -15.70
CA LEU A 72 3.61 -0.45 -15.08
C LEU A 72 3.15 -0.10 -13.67
N TRP A 73 1.87 0.19 -13.51
CA TRP A 73 1.25 0.52 -12.25
C TRP A 73 1.46 -0.57 -11.19
N VAL A 74 1.20 -1.83 -11.54
CA VAL A 74 1.38 -2.96 -10.61
C VAL A 74 2.86 -3.15 -10.26
N THR A 75 3.78 -2.97 -11.22
CA THR A 75 5.22 -3.04 -10.99
C THR A 75 5.68 -1.95 -10.02
N MET A 76 5.21 -0.71 -10.24
CA MET A 76 5.44 0.43 -9.35
C MET A 76 4.86 0.19 -7.95
N MET A 77 3.63 -0.32 -7.86
CA MET A 77 3.00 -0.63 -6.57
C MET A 77 3.72 -1.76 -5.86
N ALA A 78 4.26 -2.75 -6.58
CA ALA A 78 5.11 -3.76 -5.99
C ALA A 78 6.38 -3.14 -5.38
N ALA A 79 7.04 -2.23 -6.10
CA ALA A 79 8.24 -1.53 -5.63
C ALA A 79 7.99 -0.70 -4.37
N MET A 80 6.91 0.10 -4.37
CA MET A 80 6.62 1.03 -3.28
C MET A 80 5.93 0.35 -2.09
N MET A 81 4.99 -0.57 -2.33
CA MET A 81 4.06 -1.03 -1.29
C MET A 81 4.45 -2.33 -0.61
N LEU A 82 5.15 -3.27 -1.30
CA LEU A 82 5.58 -4.53 -0.69
C LEU A 82 6.47 -4.33 0.55
N PRO A 83 7.43 -3.37 0.55
CA PRO A 83 8.22 -3.07 1.75
C PRO A 83 7.35 -2.64 2.94
N SER A 84 6.30 -1.87 2.66
CA SER A 84 5.42 -1.30 3.69
C SER A 84 4.52 -2.34 4.38
N MET A 85 4.25 -3.48 3.73
CA MET A 85 3.47 -4.59 4.29
C MET A 85 4.35 -5.71 4.89
N ALA A 86 5.67 -5.55 4.85
CA ALA A 86 6.63 -6.59 5.24
C ALA A 86 6.31 -7.21 6.62
N PRO A 87 6.03 -6.47 7.71
CA PRO A 87 5.75 -7.09 9.01
C PRO A 87 4.60 -8.12 8.97
N VAL A 88 3.49 -7.78 8.29
CA VAL A 88 2.33 -8.67 8.15
C VAL A 88 2.65 -9.82 7.20
N ALA A 89 3.23 -9.53 6.03
CA ALA A 89 3.60 -10.52 5.03
C ALA A 89 4.51 -11.61 5.61
N ILE A 90 5.51 -11.21 6.40
CA ILE A 90 6.48 -12.10 7.02
C ILE A 90 5.80 -13.06 8.00
N THR A 91 4.90 -12.56 8.85
CA THR A 91 4.17 -13.42 9.81
C THR A 91 3.31 -14.45 9.10
N TRP A 92 2.61 -14.04 8.03
CA TRP A 92 1.73 -14.91 7.28
C TRP A 92 2.48 -15.97 6.47
N VAL A 93 3.49 -15.56 5.69
CA VAL A 93 4.30 -16.46 4.85
C VAL A 93 5.06 -17.49 5.70
N ARG A 94 5.46 -17.14 6.94
CA ARG A 94 5.98 -18.12 7.90
C ARG A 94 4.92 -19.11 8.36
N GLY A 95 3.70 -18.64 8.65
CA GLY A 95 2.57 -19.52 8.97
C GLY A 95 2.20 -20.48 7.81
N ILE A 96 2.45 -20.07 6.57
CA ILE A 96 2.40 -20.93 5.38
C ILE A 96 3.55 -21.95 5.43
N GLY A 97 4.79 -21.49 5.60
CA GLY A 97 5.99 -22.35 5.61
C GLY A 97 6.03 -23.40 6.73
N ARG A 98 5.40 -23.12 7.89
CA ARG A 98 5.24 -24.10 8.99
C ARG A 98 4.25 -25.23 8.68
N ARG A 99 3.32 -25.01 7.74
CA ARG A 99 2.23 -25.96 7.41
C ARG A 99 2.35 -26.55 6.01
N SER A 100 3.29 -26.07 5.20
CA SER A 100 3.50 -26.52 3.83
C SER A 100 4.95 -26.31 3.40
N SER A 101 5.47 -27.21 2.58
CA SER A 101 6.81 -27.18 2.02
C SER A 101 6.76 -27.29 0.49
N GLY A 102 7.91 -27.11 -0.18
CA GLY A 102 8.05 -27.26 -1.63
C GLY A 102 7.07 -26.40 -2.45
N TRP A 103 6.51 -26.98 -3.51
CA TRP A 103 5.61 -26.30 -4.44
C TRP A 103 4.36 -25.71 -3.76
N THR A 104 3.76 -26.43 -2.81
CA THR A 104 2.57 -25.96 -2.08
C THR A 104 2.84 -24.68 -1.30
N ARG A 105 4.04 -24.53 -0.71
CA ARG A 105 4.44 -23.28 -0.05
C ARG A 105 4.51 -22.12 -1.04
N THR A 106 5.10 -22.35 -2.20
CA THR A 106 5.24 -21.35 -3.25
C THR A 106 3.87 -20.89 -3.74
N VAL A 107 2.98 -21.81 -4.11
CA VAL A 107 1.62 -21.49 -4.57
C VAL A 107 0.87 -20.66 -3.54
N ARG A 108 0.85 -21.07 -2.27
CA ARG A 108 0.15 -20.34 -1.21
C ARG A 108 0.73 -18.95 -0.93
N THR A 109 2.03 -18.78 -1.11
CA THR A 109 2.71 -17.48 -0.99
C THR A 109 2.34 -16.58 -2.17
N VAL A 110 2.35 -17.14 -3.39
CA VAL A 110 1.92 -16.45 -4.62
C VAL A 110 0.44 -16.08 -4.55
N GLU A 111 -0.42 -16.92 -4.00
CA GLU A 111 -1.83 -16.58 -3.77
C GLU A 111 -1.96 -15.35 -2.86
N PHE A 112 -1.23 -15.31 -1.75
CA PHE A 112 -1.27 -14.16 -0.83
C PHE A 112 -0.77 -12.86 -1.50
N VAL A 113 0.40 -12.90 -2.14
CA VAL A 113 0.97 -11.72 -2.82
C VAL A 113 0.11 -11.32 -4.03
N GLY A 114 -0.39 -12.30 -4.78
CA GLY A 114 -1.26 -12.10 -5.94
C GLY A 114 -2.59 -11.46 -5.55
N GLY A 115 -3.21 -11.88 -4.44
CA GLY A 115 -4.43 -11.25 -3.92
C GLY A 115 -4.21 -9.80 -3.51
N TYR A 116 -3.03 -9.50 -2.94
CA TYR A 116 -2.64 -8.14 -2.59
C TYR A 116 -2.45 -7.25 -3.83
N LEU A 117 -1.69 -7.74 -4.83
CA LEU A 117 -1.43 -7.00 -6.06
C LEU A 117 -2.68 -6.88 -6.94
N LEU A 118 -3.61 -7.84 -6.87
CA LEU A 118 -4.91 -7.76 -7.55
C LEU A 118 -5.71 -6.53 -7.08
N VAL A 119 -5.72 -6.24 -5.79
CA VAL A 119 -6.40 -5.04 -5.26
C VAL A 119 -5.72 -3.77 -5.77
N TRP A 120 -4.38 -3.75 -5.86
CA TRP A 120 -3.65 -2.63 -6.45
C TRP A 120 -3.92 -2.47 -7.95
N ALA A 121 -4.09 -3.56 -8.69
CA ALA A 121 -4.48 -3.53 -10.09
C ALA A 121 -5.90 -2.94 -10.26
N VAL A 122 -6.86 -3.37 -9.43
CA VAL A 122 -8.22 -2.79 -9.42
C VAL A 122 -8.19 -1.30 -9.07
N PHE A 123 -7.38 -0.90 -8.10
CA PHE A 123 -7.20 0.52 -7.79
C PHE A 123 -6.53 1.27 -8.95
N GLY A 124 -5.61 0.63 -9.67
CA GLY A 124 -5.00 1.17 -10.89
C GLY A 124 -6.02 1.46 -12.00
N LEU A 125 -7.12 0.70 -12.10
CA LEU A 125 -8.22 1.02 -13.02
C LEU A 125 -8.87 2.37 -12.68
N LEU A 126 -9.06 2.65 -11.39
CA LEU A 126 -9.64 3.92 -10.92
C LEU A 126 -8.68 5.08 -11.21
N VAL A 127 -7.39 4.87 -10.97
CA VAL A 127 -6.35 5.87 -11.27
C VAL A 127 -6.25 6.13 -12.77
N TYR A 128 -6.27 5.10 -13.61
CA TYR A 128 -6.27 5.26 -15.07
C TYR A 128 -7.49 6.07 -15.54
N ALA A 129 -8.69 5.76 -15.03
CA ALA A 129 -9.89 6.49 -15.37
C ALA A 129 -9.81 7.96 -14.93
N ALA A 130 -9.27 8.23 -13.73
CA ALA A 130 -9.06 9.60 -13.25
C ALA A 130 -8.04 10.35 -14.13
N LEU A 131 -6.93 9.72 -14.50
CA LEU A 131 -5.89 10.30 -15.35
C LEU A 131 -6.40 10.57 -16.76
N ALA A 132 -7.18 9.66 -17.34
CA ALA A 132 -7.80 9.84 -18.66
C ALA A 132 -8.79 11.02 -18.65
N LEU A 133 -9.60 11.14 -17.58
CA LEU A 133 -10.51 12.26 -17.40
C LEU A 133 -9.77 13.59 -17.24
N THR A 134 -8.75 13.64 -16.37
CA THR A 134 -7.96 14.87 -16.18
C THR A 134 -7.14 15.23 -17.41
N GLY A 135 -6.67 14.24 -18.18
CA GLY A 135 -5.98 14.45 -19.45
C GLY A 135 -6.90 15.13 -20.47
N GLY A 136 -8.10 14.59 -20.70
CA GLY A 136 -9.07 15.21 -21.60
C GLY A 136 -9.47 16.64 -21.18
N LEU A 137 -9.62 16.89 -19.88
CA LEU A 137 -9.88 18.24 -19.36
C LEU A 137 -8.71 19.21 -19.62
N LEU A 138 -7.46 18.74 -19.57
CA LEU A 138 -6.28 19.54 -19.90
C LEU A 138 -6.20 19.86 -21.39
N ASP A 139 -6.56 18.88 -22.25
CA ASP A 139 -6.59 19.05 -23.69
C ASP A 139 -7.63 20.09 -24.12
N ASP A 140 -8.80 20.08 -23.47
CA ASP A 140 -9.88 21.06 -23.71
C ASP A 140 -9.58 22.44 -23.08
N HIS A 141 -8.96 22.45 -21.90
CA HIS A 141 -8.75 23.65 -21.08
C HIS A 141 -7.36 23.62 -20.41
N ALA A 142 -6.38 24.26 -21.04
CA ALA A 142 -5.00 24.29 -20.53
C ALA A 142 -4.87 24.89 -19.10
N ASP A 143 -5.81 25.75 -18.69
CA ASP A 143 -5.83 26.34 -17.35
C ASP A 143 -6.46 25.45 -16.27
N ALA A 144 -7.08 24.32 -16.65
CA ALA A 144 -7.71 23.38 -15.73
C ALA A 144 -6.68 22.68 -14.82
N GLY A 145 -5.42 22.56 -15.25
CA GLY A 145 -4.36 21.89 -14.47
C GLY A 145 -4.18 22.47 -13.08
N ARG A 146 -4.25 23.79 -12.92
CA ARG A 146 -4.11 24.45 -11.61
C ARG A 146 -5.22 24.05 -10.64
N TRP A 147 -6.45 23.90 -11.15
CA TRP A 147 -7.62 23.52 -10.37
C TRP A 147 -7.68 22.02 -10.11
N ILE A 148 -7.30 21.19 -11.08
CA ILE A 148 -7.15 19.74 -10.91
C ILE A 148 -6.13 19.46 -9.80
N GLY A 149 -4.99 20.15 -9.82
CA GLY A 149 -3.97 20.03 -8.80
C GLY A 149 -4.47 20.46 -7.42
N ALA A 150 -5.14 21.62 -7.33
CA ALA A 150 -5.72 22.10 -6.08
C ALA A 150 -6.75 21.11 -5.49
N VAL A 151 -7.64 20.58 -6.32
CA VAL A 151 -8.65 19.59 -5.92
C VAL A 151 -8.00 18.28 -5.49
N ALA A 152 -7.00 17.79 -6.24
CA ALA A 152 -6.28 16.56 -5.90
C ALA A 152 -5.58 16.68 -4.53
N PHE A 153 -4.86 17.77 -4.28
CA PHE A 153 -4.24 18.03 -2.99
C PHE A 153 -5.26 18.22 -1.87
N LEU A 154 -6.38 18.89 -2.13
CA LEU A 154 -7.46 19.05 -1.15
C LEU A 154 -8.03 17.69 -0.74
N LEU A 155 -8.40 16.85 -1.72
CA LEU A 155 -8.93 15.51 -1.47
C LEU A 155 -7.91 14.64 -0.74
N ALA A 156 -6.64 14.70 -1.14
CA ALA A 156 -5.55 14.01 -0.46
C ALA A 156 -5.42 14.44 1.00
N GLY A 157 -5.40 15.75 1.28
CA GLY A 157 -5.31 16.30 2.63
C GLY A 157 -6.50 15.91 3.52
N LEU A 158 -7.72 16.02 3.00
CA LEU A 158 -8.93 15.60 3.71
C LEU A 158 -8.93 14.10 3.99
N TYR A 159 -8.51 13.28 3.02
CA TYR A 159 -8.38 11.84 3.21
C TYR A 159 -7.34 11.49 4.28
N GLN A 160 -6.20 12.18 4.24
CA GLN A 160 -5.08 11.98 5.15
C GLN A 160 -5.44 12.27 6.62
N LEU A 161 -6.35 13.22 6.84
CA LEU A 161 -6.88 13.59 8.15
C LEU A 161 -8.18 12.83 8.51
N GLY A 162 -8.75 12.11 7.55
CA GLY A 162 -10.06 11.46 7.67
C GLY A 162 -10.07 10.18 8.52
N PRO A 163 -11.26 9.81 9.04
CA PRO A 163 -11.42 8.62 9.89
C PRO A 163 -11.15 7.31 9.13
N LEU A 164 -11.46 7.26 7.84
CA LEU A 164 -11.25 6.07 7.00
C LEU A 164 -9.78 5.67 6.97
N LYS A 165 -8.88 6.63 6.67
CA LYS A 165 -7.44 6.39 6.72
C LYS A 165 -7.02 5.87 8.09
N TYR A 166 -7.49 6.48 9.18
CA TYR A 166 -7.10 6.08 10.52
C TYR A 166 -7.55 4.65 10.88
N VAL A 167 -8.76 4.23 10.46
CA VAL A 167 -9.23 2.84 10.58
C VAL A 167 -8.33 1.90 9.77
N CYS A 168 -8.07 2.21 8.50
CA CYS A 168 -7.27 1.36 7.63
C CYS A 168 -5.80 1.27 8.08
N LEU A 169 -5.21 2.39 8.50
CA LEU A 169 -3.84 2.44 8.98
C LEU A 169 -3.66 1.63 10.27
N ARG A 170 -4.62 1.66 11.20
CA ARG A 170 -4.59 0.80 12.38
C ARG A 170 -4.58 -0.69 11.99
N HIS A 171 -5.38 -1.06 10.99
CA HIS A 171 -5.38 -2.44 10.47
C HIS A 171 -4.02 -2.82 9.87
N CYS A 172 -3.41 -1.95 9.06
CA CYS A 172 -2.09 -2.20 8.47
C CYS A 172 -0.97 -2.31 9.52
N ARG A 173 -1.18 -1.78 10.74
CA ARG A 173 -0.22 -1.71 11.83
C ARG A 173 -0.38 -2.82 12.88
N ASP A 174 -1.44 -3.62 12.80
CA ASP A 174 -1.73 -4.68 13.77
C ASP A 174 -1.54 -6.09 13.16
N PRO A 175 -0.29 -6.59 13.11
CA PRO A 175 0.00 -7.90 12.51
C PRO A 175 -0.57 -9.08 13.31
N MET A 176 -0.80 -8.92 14.63
CA MET A 176 -1.21 -10.03 15.51
C MET A 176 -2.72 -10.09 15.71
N GLY A 177 -3.41 -8.94 15.88
CA GLY A 177 -4.85 -8.91 16.13
C GLY A 177 -5.70 -9.45 14.98
N HIS A 178 -5.13 -9.58 13.79
CA HIS A 178 -5.84 -10.05 12.60
C HIS A 178 -5.54 -11.50 12.20
N LEU A 179 -4.58 -12.18 12.84
CA LEU A 179 -4.35 -13.61 12.62
C LEU A 179 -5.59 -14.45 12.98
N VAL A 180 -6.38 -14.03 13.98
CA VAL A 180 -7.65 -14.69 14.36
C VAL A 180 -8.69 -14.55 13.26
N ARG A 181 -8.81 -13.36 12.64
CA ARG A 181 -9.70 -13.16 11.49
C ARG A 181 -9.22 -13.96 10.28
N TYR A 182 -7.90 -14.00 10.04
CA TYR A 182 -7.32 -14.79 8.95
C TYR A 182 -7.43 -16.31 9.17
N ALA A 183 -7.54 -16.76 10.42
CA ALA A 183 -7.85 -18.15 10.75
C ALA A 183 -9.27 -18.55 10.34
N GLY A 184 -10.20 -17.59 10.25
CA GLY A 184 -11.58 -17.80 9.81
C GLY A 184 -11.72 -18.08 8.30
N PHE A 185 -10.76 -17.67 7.47
CA PHE A 185 -10.77 -18.03 6.05
C PHE A 185 -10.50 -19.53 5.86
N ARG A 186 -11.39 -20.21 5.15
CA ARG A 186 -11.30 -21.64 4.81
C ARG A 186 -10.81 -21.85 3.38
N GLN A 187 -10.33 -23.06 3.10
CA GLN A 187 -10.00 -23.51 1.75
C GLN A 187 -11.28 -23.72 0.91
N PRO A 188 -11.22 -23.62 -0.43
CA PRO A 188 -10.06 -23.21 -1.23
C PRO A 188 -9.78 -21.69 -1.20
N ALA A 189 -8.59 -21.27 -1.66
CA ALA A 189 -8.17 -19.87 -1.85
C ALA A 189 -8.06 -19.02 -0.56
N ARG A 190 -7.77 -19.66 0.58
CA ARG A 190 -7.59 -18.99 1.88
C ARG A 190 -6.53 -17.88 1.81
N ASP A 191 -5.36 -18.19 1.25
CA ASP A 191 -4.23 -17.28 1.29
C ASP A 191 -4.44 -16.10 0.30
N LEU A 192 -5.09 -16.35 -0.84
CA LEU A 192 -5.58 -15.31 -1.76
C LEU A 192 -6.54 -14.32 -1.07
N ARG A 193 -7.56 -14.83 -0.36
CA ARG A 193 -8.54 -13.98 0.36
C ARG A 193 -7.88 -13.12 1.44
N VAL A 194 -6.86 -13.66 2.12
CA VAL A 194 -6.07 -12.88 3.08
C VAL A 194 -5.29 -11.78 2.38
N GLY A 195 -4.68 -12.08 1.23
CA GLY A 195 -4.02 -11.10 0.36
C GLY A 195 -4.96 -9.96 -0.05
N VAL A 196 -6.14 -10.29 -0.59
CA VAL A 196 -7.16 -9.32 -1.00
C VAL A 196 -7.63 -8.47 0.17
N HIS A 197 -7.92 -9.09 1.31
CA HIS A 197 -8.38 -8.35 2.49
C HIS A 197 -7.31 -7.36 2.98
N HIS A 198 -6.06 -7.79 3.07
CA HIS A 198 -4.97 -6.91 3.47
C HIS A 198 -4.69 -5.82 2.42
N GLY A 199 -4.77 -6.16 1.14
CA GLY A 199 -4.65 -5.23 0.02
C GLY A 199 -5.70 -4.11 0.09
N ALA A 200 -6.96 -4.45 0.41
CA ALA A 200 -8.04 -3.46 0.54
C ALA A 200 -7.78 -2.44 1.65
N TYR A 201 -7.29 -2.88 2.81
CA TYR A 201 -6.88 -1.96 3.88
C TYR A 201 -5.63 -1.16 3.52
N CYS A 202 -4.68 -1.76 2.80
CA CYS A 202 -3.50 -1.07 2.34
C CYS A 202 -3.84 0.08 1.37
N VAL A 203 -4.69 -0.18 0.37
CA VAL A 203 -5.24 0.87 -0.50
C VAL A 203 -6.00 1.90 0.33
N GLY A 204 -6.86 1.45 1.25
CA GLY A 204 -7.64 2.35 2.12
C GLY A 204 -6.82 3.20 3.11
N CYS A 205 -5.54 2.91 3.35
CA CYS A 205 -4.67 3.80 4.14
C CYS A 205 -3.82 4.72 3.26
N CYS A 206 -3.57 4.34 2.00
CA CYS A 206 -2.68 5.04 1.09
C CYS A 206 -3.40 5.83 -0.03
N ALA A 207 -4.72 5.66 -0.23
CA ALA A 207 -5.40 6.20 -1.40
C ALA A 207 -5.24 7.72 -1.54
N GLY A 208 -5.30 8.48 -0.44
CA GLY A 208 -5.04 9.93 -0.46
C GLY A 208 -3.63 10.27 -0.96
N LEU A 209 -2.61 9.48 -0.59
CA LEU A 209 -1.24 9.65 -1.09
C LEU A 209 -1.13 9.31 -2.58
N MET A 210 -1.92 8.35 -3.06
CA MET A 210 -1.95 8.00 -4.48
C MET A 210 -2.59 9.08 -5.34
N VAL A 211 -3.60 9.79 -4.82
CA VAL A 211 -4.22 10.92 -5.53
C VAL A 211 -3.21 12.02 -5.85
N VAL A 212 -2.21 12.22 -5.00
CA VAL A 212 -1.15 13.22 -5.19
C VAL A 212 -0.24 12.93 -6.39
N LEU A 213 -0.22 11.69 -6.88
CA LEU A 213 0.50 11.36 -8.12
C LEU A 213 -0.12 12.03 -9.35
N ILE A 214 -1.39 12.45 -9.30
CA ILE A 214 -2.03 13.19 -10.40
C ILE A 214 -1.31 14.54 -10.63
N PRO A 215 -1.23 15.46 -9.66
CA PRO A 215 -0.52 16.73 -9.84
C PRO A 215 1.00 16.58 -9.97
N LEU A 216 1.61 15.58 -9.31
CA LEU A 216 3.06 15.41 -9.32
C LEU A 216 3.58 14.58 -10.51
N GLY A 217 2.70 13.88 -11.22
CA GLY A 217 3.04 12.93 -12.27
C GLY A 217 3.28 11.53 -11.73
N VAL A 218 2.67 10.54 -12.38
CA VAL A 218 2.71 9.13 -11.94
C VAL A 218 4.13 8.56 -12.02
N MET A 219 4.90 8.95 -13.04
CA MET A 219 6.28 8.51 -13.26
C MET A 219 7.33 9.47 -12.69
N ASN A 220 6.92 10.43 -11.86
CA ASN A 220 7.87 11.26 -11.14
C ASN A 220 8.55 10.45 -10.03
N VAL A 221 9.73 9.88 -10.33
CA VAL A 221 10.50 9.00 -9.42
C VAL A 221 10.74 9.64 -8.05
N ALA A 222 10.99 10.95 -8.00
CA ALA A 222 11.20 11.66 -6.74
C ALA A 222 9.92 11.71 -5.90
N ALA A 223 8.78 12.01 -6.52
CA ALA A 223 7.48 11.98 -5.85
C ALA A 223 7.12 10.57 -5.37
N MET A 224 7.33 9.55 -6.22
CA MET A 224 7.12 8.15 -5.88
C MET A 224 7.97 7.73 -4.68
N ALA A 225 9.26 8.04 -4.69
CA ALA A 225 10.16 7.70 -3.58
C ALA A 225 9.74 8.40 -2.28
N ALA A 226 9.39 9.69 -2.35
CA ALA A 226 8.90 10.44 -1.19
C ALA A 226 7.62 9.83 -0.61
N LEU A 227 6.63 9.50 -1.46
CA LEU A 227 5.39 8.87 -1.03
C LEU A 227 5.62 7.46 -0.47
N ALA A 228 6.51 6.67 -1.07
CA ALA A 228 6.87 5.35 -0.56
C ALA A 228 7.48 5.44 0.85
N VAL A 229 8.38 6.40 1.08
CA VAL A 229 8.96 6.67 2.41
C VAL A 229 7.88 7.09 3.40
N VAL A 230 7.01 8.04 3.03
CA VAL A 230 5.89 8.46 3.89
C VAL A 230 5.04 7.26 4.29
N ILE A 231 4.62 6.44 3.32
CA ILE A 231 3.78 5.25 3.55
C ILE A 231 4.50 4.24 4.46
N PHE A 232 5.77 4.00 4.21
CA PHE A 232 6.59 3.09 5.00
C PHE A 232 6.68 3.57 6.45
N VAL A 233 7.03 4.83 6.67
CA VAL A 233 7.15 5.42 8.02
C VAL A 233 5.78 5.47 8.71
N GLU A 234 4.71 5.81 7.99
CA GLU A 234 3.36 5.81 8.52
C GLU A 234 2.90 4.43 9.00
N LYS A 235 3.34 3.36 8.36
CA LYS A 235 2.96 1.99 8.73
C LYS A 235 3.88 1.37 9.78
N LEU A 236 5.16 1.72 9.82
CA LEU A 236 6.11 1.04 10.71
C LEU A 236 6.48 1.84 11.95
N TRP A 237 6.47 3.17 11.90
CA TRP A 237 6.96 3.98 13.01
C TRP A 237 5.87 4.23 14.05
N SER A 238 6.19 4.18 15.35
CA SER A 238 5.22 4.42 16.44
C SER A 238 4.49 5.77 16.34
N ARG A 239 5.15 6.81 15.78
CA ARG A 239 4.60 8.14 15.53
C ARG A 239 4.00 8.33 14.13
N GLY A 240 3.84 7.26 13.35
CA GLY A 240 3.28 7.29 12.00
C GLY A 240 1.95 8.08 11.87
N PRO A 241 0.98 7.96 12.80
CA PRO A 241 -0.25 8.76 12.74
C PRO A 241 -0.04 10.26 12.93
N ALA A 242 1.05 10.69 13.58
CA ALA A 242 1.43 12.09 13.67
C ALA A 242 2.04 12.58 12.35
N LEU A 243 2.93 11.78 11.74
CA LEU A 243 3.44 12.05 10.39
C LEU A 243 2.29 12.21 9.39
N GLY A 244 1.29 11.32 9.41
CA GLY A 244 0.15 11.43 8.52
C GLY A 244 -0.66 12.71 8.70
N ARG A 245 -0.79 13.21 9.94
CA ARG A 245 -1.41 14.52 10.17
C ARG A 245 -0.59 15.66 9.57
N VAL A 246 0.73 15.64 9.75
CA VAL A 246 1.63 16.65 9.16
C VAL A 246 1.54 16.62 7.63
N VAL A 247 1.60 15.44 7.02
CA VAL A 247 1.45 15.28 5.56
C VAL A 247 0.07 15.75 5.09
N GLY A 248 -0.98 15.50 5.86
CA GLY A 248 -2.34 15.94 5.53
C GLY A 248 -2.46 17.47 5.52
N VAL A 249 -1.91 18.13 6.54
CA VAL A 249 -1.83 19.60 6.58
C VAL A 249 -0.98 20.13 5.43
N ALA A 250 0.16 19.49 5.13
CA ALA A 250 1.00 19.88 4.00
C ALA A 250 0.23 19.82 2.66
N PHE A 251 -0.58 18.78 2.44
CA PHE A 251 -1.42 18.70 1.24
C PHE A 251 -2.51 19.79 1.22
N LEU A 252 -3.12 20.13 2.35
CA LEU A 252 -4.06 21.26 2.39
C LEU A 252 -3.40 22.60 2.07
N VAL A 253 -2.17 22.81 2.53
CA VAL A 253 -1.38 24.00 2.16
C VAL A 253 -1.08 23.99 0.66
N LEU A 254 -0.62 22.86 0.11
CA LEU A 254 -0.38 22.72 -1.33
C LEU A 254 -1.65 22.94 -2.16
N ALA A 255 -2.82 22.54 -1.65
CA ALA A 255 -4.10 22.79 -2.32
C ALA A 255 -4.39 24.30 -2.47
N VAL A 256 -4.06 25.10 -1.46
CA VAL A 256 -4.23 26.57 -1.50
C VAL A 256 -3.20 27.22 -2.43
N LEU A 257 -1.98 26.69 -2.47
CA LEU A 257 -0.88 27.25 -3.27
C LEU A 257 -0.95 26.85 -4.75
N ALA A 258 -1.50 25.67 -5.08
CA ALA A 258 -1.53 25.10 -6.43
C ALA A 258 -2.09 26.05 -7.51
N PRO A 259 -3.16 26.84 -7.29
CA PRO A 259 -3.67 27.78 -8.29
C PRO A 259 -2.71 28.91 -8.68
N PHE A 260 -1.70 29.18 -7.85
CA PHE A 260 -0.76 30.30 -8.00
C PHE A 260 0.65 29.87 -8.39
N GLN A 261 0.95 28.57 -8.39
CA GLN A 261 2.31 28.04 -8.44
C GLN A 261 2.39 26.79 -9.33
N ASP A 262 2.47 26.99 -10.64
CA ASP A 262 2.46 25.91 -11.64
C ASP A 262 3.67 24.96 -11.55
N TRP A 263 4.73 25.34 -10.83
CA TRP A 263 5.87 24.47 -10.53
C TRP A 263 5.60 23.41 -9.48
N LEU A 264 4.52 23.55 -8.71
CA LEU A 264 4.05 22.49 -7.81
C LEU A 264 3.36 21.34 -8.56
N LEU A 265 3.06 21.53 -9.85
CA LEU A 265 2.20 20.66 -10.65
C LEU A 265 2.92 20.05 -11.86
N PRO A 266 4.09 19.41 -11.70
CA PRO A 266 4.87 18.93 -12.83
C PRO A 266 4.13 17.90 -13.70
N GLY A 267 3.18 17.13 -13.14
CA GLY A 267 2.35 16.17 -13.87
C GLY A 267 1.15 16.77 -14.58
N LEU A 268 0.92 18.08 -14.47
CA LEU A 268 -0.19 18.79 -15.13
C LEU A 268 0.29 19.93 -16.03
N ARG A 269 1.59 20.00 -16.29
CA ARG A 269 2.14 20.92 -17.28
C ARG A 269 1.93 20.31 -18.66
N GLY A 270 1.18 21.00 -19.52
CA GLY A 270 1.14 20.66 -20.94
C GLY A 270 2.57 20.63 -21.49
N SER A 271 2.84 19.72 -22.43
CA SER A 271 4.10 19.74 -23.17
C SER A 271 4.27 21.14 -23.76
N MET A 272 5.29 21.87 -23.30
CA MET A 272 5.75 23.02 -24.08
C MET A 272 6.09 22.46 -25.45
N PRO A 273 5.56 23.00 -26.57
CA PRO A 273 6.06 22.63 -27.87
C PRO A 273 7.57 22.78 -27.81
N ALA A 274 8.30 21.74 -28.24
CA ALA A 274 9.71 21.92 -28.53
C ALA A 274 9.80 23.19 -29.38
N MET A 275 10.52 24.19 -28.90
CA MET A 275 10.93 25.28 -29.77
C MET A 275 11.89 24.61 -30.75
N ASP A 276 11.34 24.09 -31.84
CA ASP A 276 12.13 23.72 -33.00
C ASP A 276 12.85 25.02 -33.39
N ASP A 277 14.16 25.02 -33.14
CA ASP A 277 15.04 26.15 -33.36
C ASP A 277 14.89 26.66 -34.80
N MET A 278 14.66 27.97 -34.92
CA MET A 278 14.83 28.77 -36.13
C MET A 278 16.31 28.89 -36.50
#